data_AF-A0AAP8KI46-F1
#
_entry.id   AF-A0AAP8KI46-F1
#
_cell.length_a   1.000
_cell.length_b   1.000
_cell.length_c   1.000
_cell.angle_alpha   90.00
_cell.angle_beta   90.00
_cell.angle_gamma   90.00
#
_symmetry.space_group_name_H-M   'P 1'
#
loop_
_entity.id
_entity.type
_entity.pdbx_description
1 polymer ?
#
loop_
_entity_poly.entity_id
_entity_poly.type
_entity_poly.pdbx_seq_one_letter_code
_entity_poly.pdbx_strand_id
1 'polypeptide(L)'
;MLTYATANRAPSIHFEALPEEEHRHSHSICSELHALSSYIVEFESSLALFEDVTERLFNVYARPPIEDRTRLRDIERLHHWRKVAAQDCAMTIFHFGSARLGIHTSLGESKTMRTMMDAALLKKASKAFAEYFPDYQPMRNGIAHAEEKHMTDRDMAKNVSIGDPISNAINQLRGLSYSWGQIGLSSSKGSLSGGSLTDSVLSISNNNKMHSLEISKTTLGKLSEIRELYFDAFFTIEEKSRNARNALHAAGQPR
;
A
#
# COMPACT_ATOMS: atom_id res chain seq x y z
N MET A 1 10.41 -15.31 25.36
CA MET A 1 10.87 -14.84 24.04
C MET A 1 10.51 -15.89 23.02
N LEU A 2 9.32 -15.80 22.42
CA LEU A 2 9.04 -16.52 21.17
C LEU A 2 9.87 -15.82 20.09
N THR A 3 10.76 -16.57 19.44
CA THR A 3 11.65 -16.08 18.40
C THR A 3 10.82 -15.45 17.27
N TYR A 4 11.15 -14.20 16.90
CA TYR A 4 10.56 -13.44 15.78
C TYR A 4 10.38 -14.25 14.48
N ALA A 5 11.15 -15.33 14.30
CA ALA A 5 11.10 -16.22 13.15
C ALA A 5 9.75 -16.94 12.94
N THR A 6 8.96 -17.23 13.99
CA THR A 6 7.68 -17.94 13.81
C THR A 6 6.50 -17.01 13.56
N ALA A 7 6.59 -15.75 13.98
CA ALA A 7 5.48 -14.79 13.90
C ALA A 7 5.25 -14.23 12.47
N ASN A 8 6.12 -14.54 11.52
CA ASN A 8 6.06 -13.99 10.16
C ASN A 8 5.82 -15.05 9.08
N ARG A 9 5.47 -16.28 9.46
CA ARG A 9 5.25 -17.36 8.50
C ARG A 9 3.78 -17.43 8.10
N ALA A 10 3.52 -17.31 6.80
CA ALA A 10 2.20 -17.57 6.24
C ALA A 10 1.73 -19.01 6.53
N PRO A 11 0.44 -19.23 6.83
CA PRO A 11 -0.10 -20.56 7.06
C PRO A 11 0.20 -21.51 5.90
N SER A 12 0.65 -22.72 6.23
CA SER A 12 0.98 -23.75 5.23
C SER A 12 -0.15 -24.75 5.12
N ILE A 13 -0.86 -24.74 3.98
CA ILE A 13 -1.99 -25.65 3.75
C ILE A 13 -1.50 -26.86 2.98
N HIS A 14 -1.79 -28.06 3.49
CA HIS A 14 -1.48 -29.32 2.80
C HIS A 14 -2.62 -29.71 1.87
N PHE A 15 -2.40 -29.57 0.56
CA PHE A 15 -3.44 -29.77 -0.45
C PHE A 15 -3.86 -31.23 -0.61
N GLU A 16 -3.01 -32.18 -0.21
CA GLU A 16 -3.30 -33.62 -0.31
C GLU A 16 -4.50 -34.05 0.54
N ALA A 17 -4.88 -33.23 1.54
CA ALA A 17 -6.05 -33.44 2.37
C ALA A 17 -7.35 -32.87 1.76
N LEU A 18 -7.27 -32.18 0.62
CA LEU A 18 -8.40 -31.53 -0.05
C LEU A 18 -8.78 -32.31 -1.32
N PRO A 19 -10.05 -32.19 -1.77
CA PRO A 19 -10.47 -32.73 -3.07
C PRO A 19 -9.61 -32.17 -4.21
N GLU A 20 -9.28 -33.02 -5.18
CA GLU A 20 -8.38 -32.68 -6.29
C GLU A 20 -8.86 -31.47 -7.10
N GLU A 21 -10.18 -31.35 -7.27
CA GLU A 21 -10.82 -30.22 -7.94
C GLU A 21 -10.59 -28.87 -7.23
N GLU A 22 -10.28 -28.87 -5.93
CA GLU A 22 -10.03 -27.65 -5.16
C GLU A 22 -8.54 -27.25 -5.16
N HIS A 23 -7.60 -28.13 -5.53
CA HIS A 23 -6.15 -27.94 -5.36
C HIS A 23 -5.63 -26.64 -5.98
N ARG A 24 -6.08 -26.30 -7.19
CA ARG A 24 -5.67 -25.06 -7.87
C ARG A 24 -6.05 -23.81 -7.07
N HIS A 25 -7.26 -23.79 -6.52
CA HIS A 25 -7.77 -22.66 -5.75
C HIS A 25 -7.09 -22.56 -4.39
N SER A 26 -6.83 -23.70 -3.75
CA SER A 26 -6.07 -23.77 -2.51
C SER A 26 -4.64 -23.27 -2.68
N HIS A 27 -3.98 -23.64 -3.79
CA HIS A 27 -2.66 -23.13 -4.14
C HIS A 27 -2.70 -21.61 -4.34
N SER A 28 -3.71 -21.11 -5.04
CA SER A 28 -3.92 -19.66 -5.22
C SER A 28 -4.04 -18.96 -3.86
N ILE A 29 -4.85 -19.49 -2.93
CA ILE A 29 -5.00 -18.91 -1.59
C ILE A 29 -3.66 -18.88 -0.84
N CYS A 30 -2.86 -19.96 -0.89
CA CYS A 30 -1.55 -19.98 -0.24
C CYS A 30 -0.59 -18.94 -0.82
N SER A 31 -0.60 -18.79 -2.15
CA SER A 31 0.19 -17.76 -2.84
C SER A 31 -0.21 -16.36 -2.38
N GLU A 32 -1.50 -16.07 -2.29
CA GLU A 32 -1.99 -14.76 -1.85
C GLU A 32 -1.70 -14.50 -0.37
N LEU A 33 -1.82 -15.50 0.52
CA LEU A 33 -1.42 -15.38 1.93
C LEU A 33 0.08 -15.06 2.06
N HIS A 34 0.92 -15.68 1.24
CA HIS A 34 2.34 -15.35 1.19
C HIS A 34 2.59 -13.92 0.65
N ALA A 35 1.83 -13.52 -0.37
CA ALA A 35 1.90 -12.18 -0.93
C ALA A 35 1.58 -11.11 0.12
N LEU A 36 0.58 -11.33 1.00
CA LEU A 36 0.29 -10.40 2.11
C LEU A 36 1.52 -10.11 2.97
N SER A 37 2.35 -11.12 3.28
CA SER A 37 3.60 -10.89 4.03
C SER A 37 4.65 -10.13 3.22
N SER A 38 4.77 -10.45 1.94
CA SER A 38 5.70 -9.78 1.04
C SER A 38 5.38 -8.28 0.95
N TYR A 39 4.09 -7.93 0.84
CA TYR A 39 3.65 -6.54 0.83
C TYR A 39 3.89 -5.80 2.15
N ILE A 40 3.94 -6.47 3.31
CA ILE A 40 4.38 -5.81 4.56
C ILE A 40 5.85 -5.39 4.45
N VAL A 41 6.71 -6.28 3.98
CA VAL A 41 8.15 -6.02 3.82
C VAL A 41 8.41 -4.95 2.77
N GLU A 42 7.67 -4.96 1.67
CA GLU A 42 7.75 -3.93 0.63
C GLU A 42 7.31 -2.55 1.14
N PHE A 43 6.23 -2.48 1.92
CA PHE A 43 5.77 -1.24 2.53
C PHE A 43 6.80 -0.72 3.53
N GLU A 44 7.33 -1.59 4.40
CA GLU A 44 8.37 -1.26 5.36
C GLU A 44 9.63 -0.71 4.66
N SER A 45 10.05 -1.35 3.57
CA SER A 45 11.21 -0.93 2.78
C SER A 45 10.99 0.45 2.14
N SER A 46 9.81 0.67 1.56
CA SER A 46 9.43 1.96 0.97
C SER A 46 9.30 3.06 2.02
N LEU A 47 8.77 2.74 3.19
CA LEU A 47 8.69 3.65 4.33
C LEU A 47 10.07 4.03 4.85
N ALA A 48 11.00 3.07 4.97
CA ALA A 48 12.37 3.34 5.39
C ALA A 48 13.09 4.28 4.41
N LEU A 49 12.91 4.07 3.10
CA LEU A 49 13.43 4.99 2.08
C LEU A 49 12.80 6.38 2.21
N PHE A 50 11.50 6.47 2.43
CA PHE A 50 10.80 7.73 2.63
C PHE A 50 11.34 8.51 3.84
N GLU A 51 11.56 7.83 4.97
CA GLU A 51 12.11 8.40 6.20
C GLU A 51 13.55 8.90 5.99
N ASP A 52 14.44 8.08 5.40
CA ASP A 52 15.83 8.46 5.09
C ASP A 52 15.91 9.69 4.17
N VAL A 53 15.13 9.71 3.10
CA VAL A 53 15.11 10.85 2.17
C VAL A 53 14.55 12.11 2.86
N THR A 54 13.56 11.97 3.74
CA THR A 54 13.00 13.09 4.52
C THR A 54 14.04 13.68 5.47
N GLU A 55 14.81 12.83 6.16
CA GLU A 55 15.91 13.27 7.03
C GLU A 55 17.01 13.99 6.23
N ARG A 56 17.40 13.45 5.07
CA ARG A 56 18.37 14.09 4.17
C ARG A 56 17.90 15.46 3.69
N LEU A 57 16.63 15.59 3.32
CA LEU A 57 16.02 16.88 2.96
C LEU A 57 16.15 17.88 4.11
N PHE A 58 15.77 17.48 5.32
CA PHE A 58 15.89 18.32 6.52
C PHE A 58 17.34 18.80 6.71
N ASN A 59 18.31 17.89 6.61
CA ASN A 59 19.73 18.20 6.73
C ASN A 59 20.24 19.14 5.62
N VAL A 60 19.71 19.04 4.40
CA VAL A 60 20.03 19.97 3.32
C VAL A 60 19.42 21.34 3.60
N TYR A 61 18.21 21.43 4.14
CA TYR A 61 17.56 22.70 4.48
C TYR A 61 18.21 23.42 5.67
N ALA A 62 18.70 22.69 6.67
CA ALA A 62 19.34 23.27 7.85
C ALA A 62 20.67 23.99 7.56
N ARG A 63 21.26 23.78 6.38
CA ARG A 63 22.51 24.45 5.97
C ARG A 63 22.24 25.91 5.58
N PRO A 64 23.16 26.86 5.87
CA PRO A 64 23.01 28.26 5.48
C PRO A 64 22.82 28.38 3.95
N PRO A 65 22.01 29.33 3.45
CA PRO A 65 21.77 29.50 2.02
C PRO A 65 23.08 29.79 1.30
N ILE A 66 23.36 29.01 0.25
CA ILE A 66 24.49 29.22 -0.65
C ILE A 66 23.86 29.29 -2.04
N GLU A 67 24.32 30.23 -2.88
CA GLU A 67 23.91 30.37 -4.30
C GLU A 67 24.44 29.22 -5.18
N ASP A 68 24.53 28.01 -4.63
CA ASP A 68 25.06 26.83 -5.30
C ASP A 68 23.95 26.09 -6.04
N ARG A 69 24.04 26.10 -7.38
CA ARG A 69 23.13 25.35 -8.26
C ARG A 69 23.15 23.84 -7.99
N THR A 70 24.25 23.29 -7.49
CA THR A 70 24.38 21.87 -7.15
C THR A 70 23.39 21.50 -6.05
N ARG A 71 23.30 22.34 -5.02
CA ARG A 71 22.37 22.14 -3.90
C ARG A 71 20.91 22.16 -4.34
N LEU A 72 20.54 23.05 -5.26
CA LEU A 72 19.17 23.11 -5.78
C LEU A 72 18.78 21.80 -6.49
N ARG A 73 19.70 21.23 -7.29
CA ARG A 73 19.49 19.92 -7.94
C ARG A 73 19.36 18.79 -6.93
N ASP A 74 20.15 18.83 -5.86
CA ASP A 74 20.06 17.81 -4.79
C ASP A 74 18.70 17.87 -4.07
N ILE A 75 18.21 19.07 -3.76
CA ILE A 75 16.88 19.26 -3.16
C ILE A 75 15.80 18.69 -4.08
N GLU A 76 15.80 19.07 -5.36
CA GLU A 76 14.84 18.58 -6.34
C GLU A 76 14.86 17.05 -6.47
N ARG A 77 16.05 16.45 -6.58
CA ARG A 77 16.21 15.00 -6.64
C ARG A 77 15.68 14.30 -5.38
N LEU A 78 15.98 14.83 -4.20
CA LEU A 78 15.50 14.24 -2.95
C LEU A 78 13.97 14.35 -2.82
N HIS A 79 13.36 15.46 -3.25
CA HIS A 79 11.89 15.54 -3.30
C HIS A 79 11.28 14.52 -4.25
N HIS A 80 11.89 14.32 -5.42
CA HIS A 80 11.45 13.30 -6.35
C HIS A 80 11.54 11.89 -5.75
N TRP A 81 12.67 11.54 -5.12
CA TRP A 81 12.84 10.25 -4.45
C TRP A 81 11.84 10.03 -3.32
N ARG A 82 11.59 11.06 -2.51
CA ARG A 82 10.58 11.00 -1.45
C ARG A 82 9.18 10.76 -2.01
N LYS A 83 8.85 11.40 -3.13
CA LYS A 83 7.57 11.18 -3.82
C LYS A 83 7.45 9.74 -4.34
N VAL A 84 8.48 9.22 -4.99
CA VAL A 84 8.52 7.83 -5.48
C VAL A 84 8.30 6.85 -4.32
N ALA A 85 9.02 7.00 -3.22
CA ALA A 85 8.85 6.15 -2.04
C ALA A 85 7.41 6.20 -1.47
N ALA A 86 6.80 7.38 -1.42
CA ALA A 86 5.40 7.53 -1.00
C ALA A 86 4.41 6.85 -1.95
N GLN A 87 4.64 6.96 -3.26
CA GLN A 87 3.82 6.30 -4.28
C GLN A 87 3.96 4.78 -4.22
N ASP A 88 5.15 4.26 -3.97
CA ASP A 88 5.39 2.82 -3.79
C ASP A 88 4.63 2.30 -2.56
N CYS A 89 4.69 2.99 -1.41
CA CYS A 89 3.86 2.66 -0.24
C CYS A 89 2.36 2.58 -0.59
N ALA A 90 1.85 3.54 -1.36
CA ALA A 90 0.46 3.57 -1.79
C ALA A 90 0.10 2.40 -2.74
N MET A 91 0.99 2.07 -3.67
CA MET A 91 0.83 0.94 -4.58
C MET A 91 0.87 -0.40 -3.82
N THR A 92 1.74 -0.54 -2.82
CA THR A 92 1.80 -1.73 -1.97
C THR A 92 0.49 -1.96 -1.22
N ILE A 93 -0.16 -0.90 -0.69
CA ILE A 93 -1.50 -1.03 -0.08
C ILE A 93 -2.53 -1.51 -1.11
N PHE A 94 -2.43 -1.03 -2.35
CA PHE A 94 -3.31 -1.53 -3.41
C PHE A 94 -3.11 -3.01 -3.70
N HIS A 95 -1.86 -3.45 -3.82
CA HIS A 95 -1.53 -4.85 -4.06
C HIS A 95 -1.95 -5.76 -2.90
N PHE A 96 -1.75 -5.31 -1.65
CA PHE A 96 -2.28 -5.97 -0.46
C PHE A 96 -3.81 -6.11 -0.55
N GLY A 97 -4.49 -5.02 -0.94
CA GLY A 97 -5.92 -4.99 -1.16
C GLY A 97 -6.40 -6.01 -2.20
N SER A 98 -5.67 -6.12 -3.32
CA SER A 98 -5.94 -7.05 -4.41
C SER A 98 -5.71 -8.52 -4.01
N ALA A 99 -4.63 -8.82 -3.27
CA ALA A 99 -4.37 -10.17 -2.77
C ALA A 99 -5.49 -10.67 -1.85
N ARG A 100 -5.98 -9.77 -0.97
CA ARG A 100 -7.19 -10.01 -0.15
C ARG A 100 -8.39 -10.44 -1.00
N LEU A 101 -8.62 -9.78 -2.13
CA LEU A 101 -9.74 -10.09 -3.03
C LEU A 101 -9.49 -11.44 -3.72
N GLY A 102 -8.26 -11.72 -4.13
CA GLY A 102 -7.84 -13.01 -4.68
C GLY A 102 -8.13 -14.18 -3.73
N ILE A 103 -7.88 -14.01 -2.42
CA ILE A 103 -8.25 -14.99 -1.38
C ILE A 103 -9.76 -15.23 -1.37
N HIS A 104 -10.56 -14.15 -1.32
CA HIS A 104 -12.03 -14.25 -1.28
C HIS A 104 -12.62 -14.92 -2.52
N THR A 105 -12.14 -14.54 -3.70
CA THR A 105 -12.55 -15.16 -4.97
C THR A 105 -12.20 -16.64 -5.00
N SER A 106 -10.99 -17.01 -4.59
CA SER A 106 -10.54 -18.41 -4.57
C SER A 106 -11.30 -19.26 -3.54
N LEU A 107 -11.67 -18.69 -2.40
CA LEU A 107 -12.56 -19.33 -1.42
C LEU A 107 -13.99 -19.55 -1.96
N GLY A 108 -14.39 -18.81 -3.00
CA GLY A 108 -15.59 -19.07 -3.81
C GLY A 108 -15.67 -20.51 -4.30
N GLU A 109 -14.54 -20.98 -4.78
CA GLU A 109 -14.41 -22.23 -5.51
C GLU A 109 -13.93 -23.40 -4.63
N SER A 110 -13.26 -23.11 -3.51
CA SER A 110 -12.83 -24.13 -2.52
C SER A 110 -13.81 -24.22 -1.34
N LYS A 111 -14.84 -25.06 -1.49
CA LYS A 111 -15.89 -25.26 -0.47
C LYS A 111 -15.31 -25.88 0.80
N THR A 112 -14.37 -26.81 0.67
CA THR A 112 -13.76 -27.50 1.81
C THR A 112 -12.99 -26.50 2.66
N MET A 113 -12.12 -25.68 2.08
CA MET A 113 -11.40 -24.66 2.84
C MET A 113 -12.33 -23.63 3.47
N ARG A 114 -13.36 -23.18 2.73
CA ARG A 114 -14.35 -22.22 3.25
C ARG A 114 -15.05 -22.72 4.51
N THR A 115 -15.30 -24.02 4.64
CA THR A 115 -15.94 -24.59 5.85
C THR A 115 -14.95 -24.80 6.99
N MET A 116 -13.65 -24.89 6.70
CA MET A 116 -12.61 -25.14 7.70
C MET A 116 -12.03 -23.85 8.32
N MET A 117 -12.02 -22.73 7.58
CA MET A 117 -11.51 -21.43 8.05
C MET A 117 -12.41 -20.78 9.11
N ASP A 118 -11.84 -19.87 9.90
CA ASP A 118 -12.61 -18.98 10.75
C ASP A 118 -13.19 -17.81 9.93
N ALA A 119 -14.47 -17.94 9.56
CA ALA A 119 -15.18 -16.91 8.80
C ALA A 119 -15.35 -15.58 9.56
N ALA A 120 -15.37 -15.61 10.91
CA ALA A 120 -15.52 -14.40 11.71
C ALA A 120 -14.23 -13.57 11.68
N LEU A 121 -13.07 -14.21 11.80
CA LEU A 121 -11.76 -13.56 11.67
C LEU A 121 -11.54 -13.01 10.26
N LEU A 122 -11.86 -13.77 9.21
CA LEU A 122 -11.74 -13.29 7.83
C LEU A 122 -12.64 -12.08 7.56
N LYS A 123 -13.87 -12.09 8.08
CA LYS A 123 -14.80 -10.95 7.99
C LYS A 123 -14.25 -9.74 8.75
N LYS A 124 -13.70 -9.95 9.95
CA LYS A 124 -13.06 -8.90 10.76
C LYS A 124 -11.88 -8.27 10.01
N ALA A 125 -11.00 -9.08 9.42
CA ALA A 125 -9.86 -8.62 8.63
C ALA A 125 -10.31 -7.76 7.44
N SER A 126 -11.31 -8.25 6.70
CA SER A 126 -11.86 -7.57 5.52
C SER A 126 -12.48 -6.23 5.87
N LYS A 127 -13.21 -6.18 6.99
CA LYS A 127 -13.81 -4.96 7.52
C LYS A 127 -12.74 -3.96 7.95
N ALA A 128 -11.74 -4.40 8.72
CA ALA A 128 -10.64 -3.56 9.19
C ALA A 128 -9.89 -2.91 8.00
N PHE A 129 -9.62 -3.68 6.93
CA PHE A 129 -9.01 -3.12 5.73
C PHE A 129 -9.88 -2.07 5.06
N ALA A 130 -11.18 -2.36 4.85
CA ALA A 130 -12.09 -1.44 4.17
C ALA A 130 -12.29 -0.13 4.95
N GLU A 131 -12.31 -0.20 6.28
CA GLU A 131 -12.45 0.97 7.15
C GLU A 131 -11.18 1.83 7.17
N TYR A 132 -10.00 1.21 7.21
CA TYR A 132 -8.74 1.96 7.31
C TYR A 132 -8.21 2.44 5.95
N PHE A 133 -8.48 1.68 4.88
CA PHE A 133 -8.03 1.97 3.51
C PHE A 133 -9.21 2.12 2.53
N PRO A 134 -10.17 3.03 2.77
CA PRO A 134 -11.36 3.13 1.92
C PRO A 134 -11.05 3.54 0.48
N ASP A 135 -9.97 4.31 0.28
CA ASP A 135 -9.63 4.97 -0.98
C ASP A 135 -8.43 4.32 -1.72
N TYR A 136 -8.06 3.08 -1.38
CA TYR A 136 -6.89 2.42 -1.98
C TYR A 136 -6.97 2.27 -3.51
N GLN A 137 -8.15 1.99 -4.08
CA GLN A 137 -8.32 1.89 -5.55
C GLN A 137 -8.29 3.26 -6.23
N PRO A 138 -9.07 4.28 -5.79
CA PRO A 138 -8.95 5.62 -6.35
C PRO A 138 -7.53 6.17 -6.29
N MET A 139 -6.79 5.89 -5.21
CA MET A 139 -5.41 6.30 -5.04
C MET A 139 -4.49 5.64 -6.08
N ARG A 140 -4.57 4.32 -6.28
CA ARG A 140 -3.83 3.62 -7.35
C ARG A 140 -4.13 4.21 -8.72
N ASN A 141 -5.40 4.45 -9.03
CA ASN A 141 -5.79 5.03 -10.32
C ASN A 141 -5.22 6.45 -10.48
N GLY A 142 -5.22 7.24 -9.41
CA GLY A 142 -4.61 8.56 -9.43
C GLY A 142 -3.09 8.54 -9.61
N ILE A 143 -2.39 7.54 -9.09
CA ILE A 143 -0.94 7.33 -9.31
C ILE A 143 -0.67 6.88 -10.75
N ALA A 144 -1.36 5.83 -11.21
CA ALA A 144 -1.14 5.22 -12.51
C ALA A 144 -1.42 6.18 -13.69
N HIS A 145 -2.39 7.08 -13.52
CA HIS A 145 -2.78 8.06 -14.53
C HIS A 145 -2.29 9.48 -14.20
N ALA A 146 -1.25 9.62 -13.38
CA ALA A 146 -0.68 10.93 -13.06
C ALA A 146 -0.09 11.61 -14.30
N GLU A 147 0.53 10.84 -15.20
CA GLU A 147 1.19 11.37 -16.40
C GLU A 147 0.22 11.76 -17.52
N GLU A 148 -0.89 11.03 -17.66
CA GLU A 148 -1.93 11.31 -18.67
C GLU A 148 -2.62 12.66 -18.43
N LYS A 149 -2.63 13.14 -17.19
CA LYS A 149 -3.21 14.45 -16.82
C LYS A 149 -2.37 15.65 -17.28
N HIS A 150 -1.19 15.43 -17.85
CA HIS A 150 -0.31 16.50 -18.35
C HIS A 150 -0.53 16.86 -19.82
N MET A 151 -1.49 16.23 -20.53
CA MET A 151 -1.47 16.25 -21.99
C MET A 151 -2.49 17.14 -22.72
N THR A 152 -3.29 18.01 -22.07
CA THR A 152 -4.03 19.03 -22.86
C THR A 152 -4.09 20.42 -22.21
N ASP A 153 -3.63 21.43 -22.96
CA ASP A 153 -3.86 22.85 -22.67
C ASP A 153 -5.35 23.19 -22.55
N ARG A 154 -6.19 22.40 -23.25
CA ARG A 154 -7.65 22.54 -23.27
C ARG A 154 -8.31 22.17 -21.93
N ASP A 155 -7.76 21.21 -21.19
CA ASP A 155 -8.27 20.78 -19.89
C ASP A 155 -7.74 21.66 -18.75
N MET A 156 -6.53 22.23 -18.89
CA MET A 156 -6.03 23.25 -17.96
C MET A 156 -6.94 24.47 -17.88
N ALA A 157 -7.46 24.96 -19.01
CA ALA A 157 -8.38 26.11 -19.03
C ALA A 157 -9.73 25.85 -18.34
N LYS A 158 -10.15 24.58 -18.19
CA LYS A 158 -11.41 24.21 -17.53
C LYS A 158 -11.25 23.93 -16.03
N ASN A 159 -10.05 23.54 -15.59
CA ASN A 159 -9.76 23.18 -14.18
C ASN A 159 -9.25 24.36 -13.33
N VAL A 160 -9.11 25.56 -13.91
CA VAL A 160 -8.99 26.81 -13.11
C VAL A 160 -10.39 27.15 -12.58
N SER A 161 -10.87 26.36 -11.62
CA SER A 161 -11.92 26.85 -10.73
C SER A 161 -11.34 28.01 -9.93
N ILE A 162 -12.03 29.15 -9.99
CA ILE A 162 -11.77 30.36 -9.21
C ILE A 162 -11.74 29.94 -7.73
N GLY A 163 -10.54 29.71 -7.21
CA GLY A 163 -10.33 29.34 -5.81
C GLY A 163 -10.64 30.54 -4.92
N ASP A 164 -11.43 30.30 -3.86
CA ASP A 164 -11.76 31.26 -2.83
C ASP A 164 -10.46 31.88 -2.24
N PRO A 165 -10.25 33.22 -2.32
CA PRO A 165 -9.03 33.89 -1.88
C PRO A 165 -8.59 33.53 -0.45
N ILE A 166 -9.56 33.16 0.39
CA ILE A 166 -9.36 32.82 1.80
C ILE A 166 -8.59 31.49 1.97
N SER A 167 -8.84 30.50 1.12
CA SER A 167 -8.12 29.21 1.20
C SER A 167 -6.63 29.32 0.83
N ASN A 168 -6.29 30.26 -0.07
CA ASN A 168 -4.89 30.52 -0.44
C ASN A 168 -4.13 31.25 0.68
N ALA A 169 -4.78 32.15 1.41
CA ALA A 169 -4.18 32.86 2.54
C ALA A 169 -3.90 31.95 3.74
N ILE A 170 -4.80 31.00 4.03
CA ILE A 170 -4.64 30.05 5.16
C ILE A 170 -3.48 29.07 4.90
N ASN A 171 -3.27 28.63 3.66
CA ASN A 171 -2.16 27.75 3.30
C ASN A 171 -0.79 28.46 3.33
N GLN A 172 -0.74 29.77 3.10
CA GLN A 172 0.49 30.55 3.25
C GLN A 172 0.88 30.79 4.72
N LEU A 173 -0.09 30.92 5.62
CA LEU A 173 0.16 31.21 7.05
C LEU A 173 0.59 29.97 7.87
N ARG A 174 0.32 28.75 7.40
CA ARG A 174 0.71 27.50 8.09
C ARG A 174 2.11 27.00 7.76
N GLY A 175 2.94 27.80 7.06
CA GLY A 175 4.40 27.65 6.97
C GLY A 175 4.91 26.21 7.00
N LEU A 176 4.80 25.51 5.87
CA LEU A 176 5.49 24.27 5.43
C LEU A 176 4.69 23.51 4.35
N SER A 177 3.57 24.07 3.84
CA SER A 177 2.93 23.55 2.62
C SER A 177 3.70 24.03 1.38
N TYR A 178 4.73 23.27 1.00
CA TYR A 178 5.36 23.43 -0.31
C TYR A 178 4.39 22.88 -1.37
N SER A 179 3.55 23.77 -1.91
CA SER A 179 2.90 23.51 -3.19
C SER A 179 4.00 23.48 -4.26
N TRP A 180 4.33 22.28 -4.74
CA TRP A 180 5.36 22.00 -5.75
C TRP A 180 4.94 22.47 -7.16
N GLY A 181 4.66 23.76 -7.28
CA GLY A 181 4.35 24.43 -8.55
C GLY A 181 4.65 25.92 -8.57
N GLN A 182 5.27 26.50 -7.53
CA GLN A 182 5.37 27.97 -7.44
C GLN A 182 6.64 28.54 -6.80
N ILE A 183 7.80 27.88 -6.92
CA ILE A 183 9.09 28.54 -6.70
C ILE A 183 9.77 28.71 -8.06
N GLY A 184 9.80 29.96 -8.51
CA GLY A 184 10.18 30.35 -9.87
C GLY A 184 11.63 30.04 -10.23
N LEU A 185 11.79 29.07 -11.11
CA LEU A 185 12.82 29.04 -12.14
C LEU A 185 12.10 28.69 -13.44
N SER A 186 12.15 29.61 -14.39
CA SER A 186 11.43 29.51 -15.66
C SER A 186 11.94 28.34 -16.51
N SER A 187 11.23 27.22 -16.48
CA SER A 187 11.18 26.26 -17.59
C SER A 187 9.91 25.41 -17.48
N SER A 188 9.09 25.48 -18.53
CA SER A 188 7.83 24.76 -18.81
C SER A 188 6.62 25.01 -17.89
N LYS A 189 5.59 25.66 -18.48
CA LYS A 189 4.21 25.68 -18.01
C LYS A 189 3.63 24.26 -18.08
N GLY A 190 3.65 23.56 -16.96
CA GLY A 190 2.97 22.27 -16.78
C GLY A 190 2.67 22.13 -15.29
N SER A 191 1.49 22.62 -14.89
CA SER A 191 1.03 22.47 -13.51
C SER A 191 0.89 20.97 -13.20
N LEU A 192 1.57 20.50 -12.16
CA LEU A 192 1.59 19.12 -11.72
C LEU A 192 0.21 18.72 -11.16
N SER A 193 -0.71 18.39 -12.03
CA SER A 193 -1.94 17.64 -11.76
C SER A 193 -1.60 16.18 -11.39
N GLY A 194 -0.82 15.97 -10.34
CA GLY A 194 -0.25 14.65 -10.03
C GLY A 194 0.12 14.47 -8.56
N GLY A 195 -0.80 14.79 -7.65
CA GLY A 195 -0.70 14.56 -6.20
C GLY A 195 0.21 15.54 -5.45
N SER A 196 -0.12 15.82 -4.20
CA SER A 196 0.69 16.57 -3.25
C SER A 196 1.18 15.66 -2.13
N LEU A 197 2.38 15.91 -1.64
CA LEU A 197 2.92 15.23 -0.47
C LEU A 197 3.22 16.29 0.58
N THR A 198 2.48 16.24 1.69
CA THR A 198 2.67 17.14 2.82
C THR A 198 2.99 16.31 4.05
N ASP A 199 4.17 16.53 4.63
CA ASP A 199 4.70 15.71 5.72
C ASP A 199 4.66 14.21 5.37
N SER A 200 3.92 13.39 6.11
CA SER A 200 3.72 11.97 5.83
C SER A 200 2.47 11.68 5.00
N VAL A 201 1.73 12.67 4.52
CA VAL A 201 0.44 12.45 3.85
C VAL A 201 0.56 12.64 2.34
N LEU A 202 0.45 11.52 1.61
CA LEU A 202 0.29 11.53 0.16
C LEU A 202 -1.17 11.82 -0.18
N SER A 203 -1.42 12.87 -0.96
CA SER A 203 -2.76 13.25 -1.41
C SER A 203 -2.84 13.28 -2.93
N ILE A 204 -3.89 12.69 -3.50
CA ILE A 204 -4.05 12.56 -4.95
C ILE A 204 -5.48 12.92 -5.33
N SER A 205 -5.62 13.77 -6.35
CA SER A 205 -6.92 14.09 -6.95
C SER A 205 -7.29 13.02 -7.97
N ASN A 206 -8.44 12.38 -7.79
CA ASN A 206 -9.05 11.47 -8.75
C ASN A 206 -10.54 11.76 -8.88
N ASN A 207 -11.06 11.91 -10.10
CA ASN A 207 -12.47 12.26 -10.36
C ASN A 207 -12.99 13.45 -9.53
N ASN A 208 -12.21 14.53 -9.45
CA ASN A 208 -12.50 15.74 -8.65
C ASN A 208 -12.64 15.51 -7.13
N LYS A 209 -12.28 14.32 -6.63
CA LYS A 209 -12.21 14.01 -5.21
C LYS A 209 -10.74 13.90 -4.79
N MET A 210 -10.40 14.52 -3.66
CA MET A 210 -9.10 14.33 -3.03
C MET A 210 -9.12 13.05 -2.20
N HIS A 211 -8.12 12.23 -2.41
CA HIS A 211 -7.84 11.02 -1.64
C HIS A 211 -6.51 11.21 -0.93
N SER A 212 -6.42 10.76 0.32
CA SER A 212 -5.21 10.93 1.12
C SER A 212 -4.83 9.62 1.80
N LEU A 213 -3.53 9.39 1.93
CA LEU A 213 -2.94 8.26 2.63
C LEU A 213 -1.78 8.74 3.49
N GLU A 214 -1.75 8.25 4.73
CA GLU A 214 -0.62 8.43 5.63
C GLU A 214 0.49 7.39 5.36
N ILE A 215 1.72 7.87 5.18
CA ILE A 215 2.96 7.10 5.01
C ILE A 215 3.69 7.10 6.34
N SER A 216 3.35 6.13 7.21
CA SER A 216 3.89 6.07 8.56
C SER A 216 3.95 4.64 9.11
N LYS A 217 4.61 4.50 10.27
CA LYS A 217 4.66 3.25 11.05
C LYS A 217 3.27 2.83 11.54
N THR A 218 2.34 3.76 11.74
CA THR A 218 0.94 3.46 12.09
C THR A 218 0.27 2.69 10.95
N THR A 219 0.44 3.15 9.71
CA THR A 219 -0.07 2.48 8.51
C THR A 219 0.52 1.09 8.34
N LEU A 220 1.84 0.95 8.52
CA LEU A 220 2.52 -0.36 8.51
C LEU A 220 1.96 -1.30 9.59
N GLY A 221 1.77 -0.80 10.81
CA GLY A 221 1.17 -1.55 11.91
C GLY A 221 -0.24 -2.03 11.60
N LYS A 222 -1.04 -1.23 10.88
CA LYS A 222 -2.39 -1.60 10.46
C LYS A 222 -2.41 -2.67 9.38
N LEU A 223 -1.53 -2.59 8.39
CA LEU A 223 -1.37 -3.68 7.42
C LEU A 223 -0.97 -4.99 8.12
N SER A 224 -0.06 -4.92 9.08
CA SER A 224 0.39 -6.07 9.86
C SER A 224 -0.75 -6.67 10.69
N GLU A 225 -1.52 -5.85 11.41
CA GLU A 225 -2.70 -6.30 12.16
C GLU A 225 -3.72 -7.01 11.26
N ILE A 226 -4.00 -6.45 10.08
CA ILE A 226 -4.93 -7.06 9.12
C ILE A 226 -4.39 -8.39 8.61
N ARG A 227 -3.09 -8.47 8.27
CA ARG A 227 -2.44 -9.73 7.85
C ARG A 227 -2.57 -10.80 8.93
N GLU A 228 -2.31 -10.47 10.19
CA GLU A 228 -2.45 -11.45 11.29
C GLU A 228 -3.87 -11.99 11.38
N LEU A 229 -4.89 -11.14 11.22
CA LEU A 229 -6.29 -11.61 11.19
C LEU A 229 -6.56 -12.56 10.02
N TYR A 230 -5.94 -12.34 8.86
CA TYR A 230 -5.99 -13.31 7.77
C TYR A 230 -5.28 -14.60 8.17
N PHE A 231 -4.09 -14.54 8.76
CA PHE A 231 -3.32 -15.74 9.12
C PHE A 231 -4.03 -16.58 10.17
N ASP A 232 -4.56 -15.95 11.22
CA ASP A 232 -5.35 -16.60 12.26
C ASP A 232 -6.60 -17.28 11.67
N ALA A 233 -7.26 -16.65 10.69
CA ALA A 233 -8.42 -17.23 10.02
C ALA A 233 -8.12 -18.56 9.31
N PHE A 234 -6.88 -18.74 8.83
CA PHE A 234 -6.43 -19.94 8.13
C PHE A 234 -5.61 -20.91 8.99
N PHE A 235 -5.24 -20.52 10.21
CA PHE A 235 -4.41 -21.34 11.10
C PHE A 235 -5.08 -22.69 11.43
N THR A 236 -6.40 -22.70 11.61
CA THR A 236 -7.18 -23.92 11.84
C THR A 236 -7.13 -24.88 10.65
N ILE A 237 -7.00 -24.38 9.42
CA ILE A 237 -6.87 -25.19 8.21
C ILE A 237 -5.49 -25.84 8.18
N GLU A 238 -4.44 -25.09 8.49
CA GLU A 238 -3.09 -25.63 8.56
C GLU A 238 -3.02 -26.81 9.55
N GLU A 239 -3.56 -26.67 10.75
CA GLU A 239 -3.57 -27.74 11.75
C GLU A 239 -4.34 -28.98 11.26
N LYS A 240 -5.55 -28.79 10.74
CA LYS A 240 -6.39 -29.89 10.24
C LYS A 240 -5.76 -30.59 9.03
N SER A 241 -5.24 -29.84 8.07
CA SER A 241 -4.61 -30.40 6.86
C SER A 241 -3.32 -31.16 7.20
N ARG A 242 -2.55 -30.68 8.19
CA ARG A 242 -1.37 -31.37 8.71
C ARG A 242 -1.74 -32.70 9.38
N ASN A 243 -2.79 -32.70 10.19
CA ASN A 243 -3.28 -33.92 10.85
C ASN A 243 -3.81 -34.94 9.83
N ALA A 244 -4.57 -34.49 8.83
CA ALA A 244 -5.06 -35.33 7.74
C ALA A 244 -3.90 -35.95 6.93
N ARG A 245 -2.89 -35.15 6.57
CA ARG A 245 -1.69 -35.63 5.87
C ARG A 245 -0.93 -36.68 6.69
N ASN A 246 -0.76 -36.45 7.99
CA ASN A 246 -0.10 -37.41 8.87
C ASN A 246 -0.89 -38.73 8.98
N ALA A 247 -2.23 -38.67 9.01
CA ALA A 247 -3.08 -39.85 9.01
C ALA A 247 -2.97 -40.67 7.72
N LEU A 248 -2.92 -40.01 6.55
CA LEU A 248 -2.71 -40.67 5.26
C LEU A 248 -1.35 -41.39 5.21
N HIS A 249 -0.29 -40.75 5.72
CA HIS A 249 1.03 -41.39 5.83
C HIS A 249 1.02 -42.59 6.77
N ALA A 250 0.33 -42.50 7.91
CA ALA A 250 0.23 -43.61 8.86
C ALA A 250 -0.54 -44.81 8.29
N ALA A 251 -1.48 -44.59 7.38
CA ALA A 251 -2.25 -45.64 6.71
C ALA A 251 -1.46 -46.37 5.60
N GLY A 252 -0.20 -45.99 5.34
CA GLY A 252 0.64 -46.64 4.32
C GLY A 252 0.19 -46.38 2.89
N GLN A 253 -0.62 -45.34 2.65
CA GLN A 253 -0.97 -44.94 1.29
C GLN A 253 0.28 -44.33 0.62
N PRO A 254 0.81 -44.94 -0.45
CA PRO A 254 1.90 -44.34 -1.23
C PRO A 254 1.41 -43.06 -1.89
N ARG A 255 2.34 -42.11 -2.05
CA ARG A 255 2.10 -40.80 -2.69
C ARG A 255 1.62 -40.94 -4.12
#